data_AF-A0A397CQ82-F1
#
_entry.id   AF-A0A397CQ82-F1
#
_cell.length_a   1.000
_cell.length_b   1.000
_cell.length_c   1.000
_cell.angle_alpha   90.00
_cell.angle_beta   90.00
_cell.angle_gamma   90.00
#
_symmetry.space_group_name_H-M   'P 1'
#
loop_
_entity.id
_entity.type
_entity.pdbx_description
1 polymer ?
#
loop_
_entity_poly.entity_id
_entity_poly.type
_entity_poly.pdbx_seq_one_letter_code
_entity_poly.pdbx_strand_id
1 'polypeptide(L)'
;PSLDSTVASSTSRNQIRKSADDQPARPVFSDAEVNDLLSSYPEIREEEYSKEIEDRLYPITTADVRMQTDRIRERRKNPAQDEILKTLNLLPSDAHLLLAPADIEDEAKWYAWFAQNIRGGRSHTMGRP
;
A
#
# COMPACT_ATOMS: atom_id res chain seq x y z
N PRO A 1 -18.55 26.51 51.95
CA PRO A 1 -19.93 25.98 52.04
C PRO A 1 -20.50 25.76 50.64
N SER A 2 -20.09 24.67 49.99
CA SER A 2 -20.84 23.41 49.87
C SER A 2 -21.61 23.39 48.54
N LEU A 3 -20.99 22.74 47.56
CA LEU A 3 -21.55 22.40 46.26
C LEU A 3 -22.59 21.30 46.47
N ASP A 4 -23.88 21.63 46.33
CA ASP A 4 -24.94 20.62 46.30
C ASP A 4 -24.93 19.92 44.92
N SER A 5 -24.14 18.84 44.86
CA SER A 5 -24.29 17.80 43.84
C SER A 5 -25.58 17.04 44.09
N THR A 6 -26.67 17.45 43.44
CA THR A 6 -27.85 16.59 43.32
C THR A 6 -27.64 15.68 42.11
N VAL A 7 -27.00 14.53 42.35
CA VAL A 7 -26.93 13.41 41.42
C VAL A 7 -28.34 12.87 41.24
N ALA A 8 -28.92 13.06 40.06
CA ALA A 8 -30.12 12.37 39.64
C ALA A 8 -29.78 10.87 39.42
N SER A 9 -29.84 10.09 40.51
CA SER A 9 -29.80 8.63 40.43
C SER A 9 -31.16 8.12 39.94
N SER A 10 -31.37 8.17 38.64
CA SER A 10 -32.42 7.41 37.97
C SER A 10 -31.99 5.95 37.86
N THR A 11 -31.92 5.25 39.00
CA THR A 11 -31.81 3.79 39.03
C THR A 11 -33.15 3.21 38.57
N SER A 12 -33.33 3.11 37.25
CA SER A 12 -34.37 2.25 36.67
C SER A 12 -33.92 0.81 36.81
N ARG A 13 -34.13 0.31 38.03
CA ARG A 13 -34.55 -1.02 38.44
C ARG A 13 -34.80 -1.97 37.26
N ASN A 14 -33.73 -2.58 36.75
CA ASN A 14 -33.86 -3.83 36.01
C ASN A 14 -34.41 -4.87 36.99
N GLN A 15 -35.73 -5.01 36.98
CA GLN A 15 -36.44 -6.09 37.64
C GLN A 15 -36.02 -7.39 36.94
N ILE A 16 -34.85 -7.93 37.31
CA ILE A 16 -34.55 -9.34 37.07
C ILE A 16 -35.55 -10.07 37.95
N ARG A 17 -36.67 -10.47 37.34
CA ARG A 17 -37.55 -11.47 37.93
C ARG A 17 -36.65 -12.66 38.22
N LYS A 18 -36.34 -12.90 39.49
CA LYS A 18 -35.83 -14.18 39.95
C LYS A 18 -36.94 -15.19 39.67
N SER A 19 -36.91 -15.77 38.47
CA SER A 19 -37.65 -16.98 38.17
C SER A 19 -37.20 -18.01 39.20
N ALA A 20 -38.16 -18.63 39.88
CA ALA A 20 -37.95 -19.60 40.95
C ALA A 20 -37.46 -20.95 40.41
N ASP A 21 -36.45 -20.91 39.55
CA ASP A 21 -35.83 -22.08 38.93
C ASP A 21 -34.31 -21.83 38.86
N ASP A 22 -33.71 -21.68 40.04
CA ASP A 22 -32.26 -21.72 40.26
C ASP A 22 -31.77 -23.18 40.24
N GLN A 23 -32.33 -23.99 39.34
CA GLN A 23 -31.74 -25.29 39.01
C GLN A 23 -30.47 -25.01 38.22
N PRO A 24 -29.32 -25.63 38.57
CA PRO A 24 -28.16 -25.54 37.70
C PRO A 24 -28.60 -26.02 36.32
N ALA A 25 -28.60 -25.11 35.35
CA ALA A 25 -29.07 -25.41 34.00
C ALA A 25 -28.36 -26.69 33.55
N ARG A 26 -29.14 -27.76 33.37
CA ARG A 26 -28.58 -29.03 32.96
C ARG A 26 -27.79 -28.75 31.68
N PRO A 27 -26.49 -29.12 31.62
CA PRO A 27 -25.71 -28.93 30.43
C PRO A 27 -26.49 -29.47 29.23
N VAL A 28 -26.61 -28.64 28.19
CA VAL A 28 -27.36 -28.98 26.96
C VAL A 28 -26.76 -30.21 26.28
N PHE A 29 -25.49 -30.48 26.57
CA PHE A 29 -24.74 -31.62 26.09
C PHE A 29 -24.34 -32.53 27.25
N SER A 30 -24.36 -33.84 27.00
CA SER A 30 -23.76 -34.84 27.87
C SER A 30 -22.23 -34.83 27.77
N ASP A 31 -21.56 -35.32 28.82
CA ASP A 31 -20.09 -35.46 28.80
C ASP A 31 -19.61 -36.35 27.64
N ALA A 32 -20.42 -37.32 27.23
CA ALA A 32 -20.14 -38.16 26.08
C ALA A 32 -20.18 -37.38 24.76
N GLU A 33 -21.19 -36.53 24.55
CA GLU A 33 -21.29 -35.69 23.34
C GLU A 33 -20.17 -34.64 23.29
N VAL A 34 -19.80 -34.07 24.44
CA VAL A 34 -18.64 -33.18 24.54
C VAL A 34 -17.36 -33.93 24.19
N ASN A 35 -17.15 -35.12 24.75
CA ASN A 35 -15.96 -35.92 24.46
C ASN A 35 -15.90 -36.38 22.99
N ASP A 36 -17.02 -36.73 22.39
CA ASP A 36 -17.10 -37.08 20.96
C ASP A 36 -16.78 -35.87 20.08
N LEU A 37 -17.26 -34.68 20.45
CA LEU A 37 -16.92 -33.43 19.77
C LEU A 37 -15.42 -33.12 19.87
N LEU A 38 -14.81 -33.26 21.06
CA LEU A 38 -13.38 -33.06 21.26
C LEU A 38 -12.54 -34.13 20.54
N SER A 39 -13.02 -35.38 20.47
CA SER A 39 -12.32 -36.47 19.77
C SER A 39 -12.45 -36.37 18.24
N SER A 40 -13.55 -35.77 17.76
CA SER A 40 -13.75 -35.46 16.34
C SER A 40 -13.00 -34.21 15.89
N TYR A 41 -12.55 -33.38 16.84
CA TYR A 41 -11.65 -32.30 16.54
C TYR A 41 -10.37 -32.94 16.01
N PRO A 42 -9.96 -32.68 14.76
CA PRO A 42 -8.64 -33.10 14.32
C PRO A 42 -7.69 -32.53 15.36
N GLU A 43 -6.87 -33.40 15.95
CA GLU A 43 -5.75 -33.07 16.82
C GLU A 43 -5.24 -31.70 16.40
N ILE A 44 -5.22 -30.71 17.32
CA ILE A 44 -4.54 -29.45 17.07
C ILE A 44 -3.10 -29.89 16.85
N ARG A 45 -2.79 -30.23 15.59
CA ARG A 45 -1.45 -30.38 15.12
C ARG A 45 -0.86 -29.03 15.49
N GLU A 46 0.25 -29.05 16.19
CA GLU A 46 1.14 -27.89 16.18
C GLU A 46 1.39 -27.65 14.70
N GLU A 47 0.56 -26.77 14.11
CA GLU A 47 0.57 -26.46 12.71
C GLU A 47 1.97 -25.90 12.52
N GLU A 48 2.82 -26.69 11.86
CA GLU A 48 4.08 -26.23 11.30
C GLU A 48 3.76 -24.87 10.70
N TYR A 49 4.27 -23.82 11.36
CA TYR A 49 3.91 -22.45 11.05
C TYR A 49 4.01 -22.32 9.54
N SER A 50 2.90 -22.00 8.87
CA SER A 50 2.92 -21.94 7.41
C SER A 50 4.06 -21.03 7.00
N LYS A 51 4.98 -21.46 6.11
CA LYS A 51 6.16 -20.64 5.76
C LYS A 51 5.80 -19.20 5.36
N GLU A 52 4.59 -19.01 4.82
CA GLU A 52 3.98 -17.71 4.56
C GLU A 52 3.82 -16.82 5.82
N ILE A 53 3.44 -17.36 6.98
CA ILE A 53 3.39 -16.59 8.23
C ILE A 53 4.80 -16.33 8.78
N GLU A 54 5.76 -17.25 8.62
CA GLU A 54 7.17 -17.02 8.99
C GLU A 54 7.79 -15.88 8.16
N ASP A 55 7.56 -15.86 6.85
CA ASP A 55 8.04 -14.82 5.93
C ASP A 55 7.43 -13.44 6.27
N ARG A 56 6.18 -13.41 6.73
CA ARG A 56 5.49 -12.20 7.18
C ARG A 56 5.89 -11.75 8.58
N LEU A 57 6.51 -12.63 9.36
CA LEU A 57 6.95 -12.35 10.73
C LEU A 57 8.28 -11.62 10.79
N TYR A 58 9.07 -11.63 9.72
CA TYR A 58 10.27 -10.80 9.64
C TYR A 58 9.87 -9.32 9.58
N PRO A 59 10.24 -8.51 10.59
CA PRO A 59 9.97 -7.09 10.56
C PRO A 59 10.67 -6.47 9.36
N ILE A 60 9.99 -5.57 8.63
CA ILE A 60 10.65 -4.70 7.66
C ILE A 60 11.83 -4.05 8.38
N THR A 61 13.05 -4.34 7.93
CA THR A 61 14.24 -3.85 8.59
C THR A 61 14.47 -2.40 8.22
N THR A 62 15.23 -1.68 9.03
CA THR A 62 15.68 -0.33 8.70
C THR A 62 16.50 -0.30 7.40
N ALA A 63 17.18 -1.40 7.06
CA ALA A 63 17.89 -1.55 5.79
C ALA A 63 16.93 -1.61 4.60
N ASP A 64 15.81 -2.32 4.72
CA ASP A 64 14.79 -2.42 3.67
C ASP A 64 14.16 -1.06 3.39
N VAL A 65 13.83 -0.31 4.44
CA VAL A 65 13.28 1.05 4.31
C VAL A 65 14.29 1.98 3.63
N ARG A 66 15.58 1.89 4.01
CA ARG A 66 16.64 2.68 3.38
C ARG A 66 16.80 2.34 1.90
N MET A 67 16.88 1.06 1.56
CA MET A 67 16.96 0.60 0.17
C MET A 67 15.78 1.09 -0.67
N GLN A 68 14.56 1.00 -0.14
CA GLN A 68 13.38 1.52 -0.84
C GLN A 68 13.42 3.04 -0.99
N THR A 69 13.86 3.76 0.04
CA THR A 69 14.01 5.23 0.01
C THR A 69 15.02 5.65 -1.03
N ASP A 70 16.18 4.99 -1.09
CA ASP A 70 17.23 5.26 -2.07
C ASP A 70 16.72 4.99 -3.50
N ARG A 71 16.01 3.87 -3.71
CA ARG A 71 15.37 3.56 -4.99
C ARG A 71 14.34 4.60 -5.42
N ILE A 72 13.53 5.11 -4.49
CA ILE A 72 12.56 6.18 -4.76
C ILE A 72 13.30 7.47 -5.11
N ARG A 73 14.36 7.80 -4.37
CA ARG A 73 15.16 9.01 -4.58
C ARG A 73 15.85 8.98 -5.94
N GLU A 74 16.43 7.85 -6.34
CA GLU A 74 17.01 7.66 -7.67
C GLU A 74 15.98 7.82 -8.78
N ARG A 75 14.80 7.20 -8.65
CA ARG A 75 13.71 7.34 -9.64
C ARG A 75 13.19 8.77 -9.76
N ARG A 76 13.29 9.57 -8.70
CA ARG A 76 12.89 10.98 -8.68
C ARG A 76 14.01 11.94 -9.08
N LYS A 77 15.24 11.46 -9.34
CA LYS A 77 16.26 12.34 -9.90
C LYS A 77 15.81 12.77 -11.29
N ASN A 78 15.70 14.08 -11.48
CA ASN A 78 15.52 14.63 -12.82
C ASN A 78 16.83 14.38 -13.58
N PRO A 79 16.82 13.62 -14.69
CA PRO A 79 18.04 13.35 -15.44
C PRO A 79 18.65 14.67 -15.91
N ALA A 80 19.97 14.76 -15.85
CA ALA A 80 20.66 15.91 -16.39
C ALA A 80 20.54 15.93 -17.92
N GLN A 81 20.61 17.11 -18.54
CA GLN A 81 20.42 17.25 -19.99
C GLN A 81 21.39 16.38 -20.80
N ASP A 82 22.62 16.15 -20.32
CA ASP A 82 23.60 15.28 -20.95
C ASP A 82 23.23 13.78 -20.86
N GLU A 83 22.61 13.36 -19.75
CA GLU A 83 22.07 12.01 -19.60
C GLU A 83 20.89 11.78 -20.57
N ILE A 84 20.03 12.79 -20.75
CA ILE A 84 18.95 12.75 -21.73
C ILE A 84 19.53 12.65 -23.15
N LEU A 85 20.57 13.41 -23.47
CA LEU A 85 21.21 13.34 -24.79
C LEU A 85 21.86 11.97 -25.04
N LYS A 86 22.58 11.42 -24.04
CA LYS A 86 23.18 10.08 -24.14
C LYS A 86 22.13 9.00 -24.36
N THR A 87 21.03 9.04 -23.59
CA THR A 87 19.95 8.04 -23.70
C THR A 87 19.22 8.11 -25.05
N LEU A 88 19.14 9.30 -25.66
CA LEU A 88 18.57 9.49 -26.99
C LEU A 88 19.60 9.34 -28.13
N ASN A 89 20.86 9.02 -27.83
CA ASN A 89 21.98 8.97 -28.78
C ASN A 89 22.14 10.27 -29.60
N LEU A 90 21.92 11.41 -28.95
CA LEU A 90 22.03 12.74 -29.55
C LEU A 90 23.38 13.38 -29.20
N LEU A 91 23.88 14.25 -30.08
CA LEU A 91 25.10 15.01 -29.83
C LEU A 91 24.81 16.21 -28.90
N PRO A 92 25.83 16.75 -28.21
CA PRO A 92 25.69 17.99 -27.43
C PRO A 92 25.16 19.18 -28.25
N SER A 93 25.43 19.23 -29.56
CA SER A 93 24.88 20.24 -30.47
C SER A 93 23.35 20.20 -30.59
N ASP A 94 22.76 19.02 -30.33
CA ASP A 94 21.34 18.74 -30.49
C ASP A 94 20.56 19.02 -29.20
N ALA A 95 21.22 19.59 -28.18
CA ALA A 95 20.62 19.99 -26.91
C ALA A 95 19.38 20.88 -27.07
N HIS A 96 19.34 21.71 -28.12
CA HIS A 96 18.22 22.57 -28.45
C HIS A 96 16.92 21.81 -28.78
N LEU A 97 16.99 20.53 -29.12
CA LEU A 97 15.82 19.67 -29.32
C LEU A 97 15.05 19.39 -28.03
N LEU A 98 15.73 19.51 -26.88
CA LEU A 98 15.16 19.28 -25.55
C LEU A 98 14.63 20.56 -24.90
N LEU A 99 14.91 21.72 -25.48
CA LEU A 99 14.44 23.01 -24.99
C LEU A 99 12.98 23.24 -25.36
N ALA A 100 12.26 24.00 -24.54
CA ALA A 100 10.94 24.47 -24.94
C ALA A 100 11.10 25.49 -26.09
N PRO A 101 10.09 25.65 -26.96
CA PRO A 101 10.20 26.54 -28.12
C PRO A 101 10.48 28.00 -27.76
N ALA A 102 10.09 28.42 -26.56
CA ALA A 102 10.34 29.76 -26.03
C ALA A 102 11.80 29.98 -25.59
N ASP A 103 12.54 28.89 -25.33
CA ASP A 103 13.90 28.93 -24.80
C ASP A 103 14.97 28.75 -25.90
N ILE A 104 14.57 28.59 -27.16
CA ILE A 104 15.48 28.50 -28.31
C ILE A 104 15.72 29.90 -28.86
N GLU A 105 16.87 30.49 -28.52
CA GLU A 105 17.23 31.86 -28.93
C GLU A 105 17.68 31.97 -30.40
N ASP A 106 18.23 30.89 -30.96
CA ASP A 106 18.75 30.84 -32.32
C ASP A 106 17.62 30.55 -33.31
N GLU A 107 17.34 31.49 -34.19
CA GLU A 107 16.26 31.42 -35.20
C GLU A 107 16.39 30.17 -36.09
N ALA A 108 17.60 29.82 -36.54
CA ALA A 108 17.81 28.67 -37.41
C ALA A 108 17.53 27.36 -36.67
N LYS A 109 17.94 27.26 -35.40
CA LYS A 109 17.64 26.10 -34.54
C LYS A 109 16.16 26.02 -34.19
N TRP A 110 15.50 27.17 -34.00
CA TRP A 110 14.06 27.21 -33.75
C TRP A 110 13.28 26.68 -34.96
N TYR A 111 13.64 27.09 -36.18
CA TYR A 111 13.02 26.56 -37.40
C TYR A 111 13.28 25.06 -37.59
N ALA A 112 14.50 24.60 -37.30
CA ALA A 112 14.85 23.18 -37.37
C ALA A 112 14.02 22.34 -36.37
N TRP A 113 13.92 22.81 -35.12
CA TRP A 113 13.06 22.22 -34.09
C TRP A 113 11.59 22.16 -34.54
N PHE A 114 11.08 23.28 -35.06
CA PHE A 114 9.69 23.40 -35.50
C PHE A 114 9.37 22.45 -36.66
N ALA A 115 10.26 22.37 -37.64
CA ALA A 115 10.09 21.47 -38.78
C ALA A 115 10.08 20.00 -38.35
N GLN A 116 10.95 19.60 -37.43
CA GLN A 116 11.02 18.21 -36.93
C GLN A 116 9.82 17.83 -36.05
N ASN A 117 9.35 18.72 -35.17
CA ASN A 117 8.33 18.36 -34.18
C ASN A 117 6.88 18.66 -34.58
N ILE A 118 6.64 19.67 -35.43
CA ILE A 118 5.28 20.13 -35.78
C ILE A 118 4.88 19.71 -37.20
N ARG A 119 5.80 19.74 -38.16
CA ARG A 119 5.50 19.40 -39.58
C ARG A 119 5.74 17.92 -39.92
N GLY A 120 6.70 17.27 -39.25
CA GLY A 120 6.96 15.83 -39.38
C GLY A 120 6.16 15.00 -38.38
N GLY A 121 4.84 14.89 -38.58
CA GLY A 121 4.06 13.89 -37.85
C GLY A 121 4.74 12.52 -37.97
N ARG A 122 5.06 11.90 -36.83
CA ARG A 122 5.75 10.60 -36.67
C ARG A 122 5.27 9.56 -37.69
N SER A 123 5.90 9.52 -38.87
CA SER A 123 5.93 8.36 -39.76
C SER A 123 7.00 7.40 -39.23
N HIS A 124 6.75 6.82 -38.06
CA HIS A 124 7.34 5.54 -37.68
C HIS A 124 6.17 4.58 -37.51
N THR A 125 5.71 4.08 -38.65
CA THR A 125 4.95 2.83 -38.72
C THR A 125 5.81 1.76 -38.05
N MET A 126 5.43 1.36 -36.84
CA MET A 126 5.88 0.12 -36.23
C MET A 126 5.61 -1.02 -37.20
N GLY A 127 6.65 -1.47 -37.90
CA GLY A 127 6.65 -2.75 -38.58
C GLY A 127 6.60 -3.85 -37.52
N ARG A 128 5.45 -4.50 -37.40
CA ARG A 128 5.38 -5.94 -37.09
C ARG A 128 5.94 -6.67 -38.32
N PRO A 129 6.83 -7.66 -38.17
CA PRO A 129 6.53 -8.94 -37.51
C PRO A 129 7.41 -9.27 -36.30
#